data_AF-A0A5E3WJU9-F1
#
_entry.id   AF-A0A5E3WJU9-F1
#
_cell.length_a   1.000
_cell.length_b   1.000
_cell.length_c   1.000
_cell.angle_alpha   90.00
_cell.angle_beta   90.00
_cell.angle_gamma   90.00
#
_symmetry.space_group_name_H-M   'P 1'
#
loop_
_entity.id
_entity.type
_entity.pdbx_description
1 polymer ?
#
loop_
_entity_poly.entity_id
_entity_poly.type
_entity_poly.pdbx_seq_one_letter_code
_entity_poly.pdbx_strand_id
1 'polypeptide(L)'
;MPDGYSRVFSERTHHSLSTPSLPDLLGGSEDDPHHLATTAYNLLQQYNYGKNIDDLRNSIMLFRRTIQLSSESPPDQLRWLDTVGDCLLRLFKRSGSALDLDDSINAYQRAAHLSQQDSALPKRLGNLALSLRTRFDRSHNPADLDEALNAHRRAVDLPLVVAAAFQGD
;
A
#
# COMPACT_ATOMS: atom_id res chain seq x y z
N MET A 1 -45.97 36.04 27.05
CA MET A 1 -45.84 34.74 26.35
C MET A 1 -45.25 35.01 24.97
N PRO A 2 -44.08 34.44 24.61
CA PRO A 2 -43.50 34.59 23.28
C PRO A 2 -43.73 33.33 22.43
N ASP A 3 -44.28 33.50 21.23
CA ASP A 3 -44.26 32.50 20.16
C ASP A 3 -43.53 33.11 18.96
N GLY A 4 -42.54 32.39 18.44
CA GLY A 4 -41.76 32.82 17.28
C GLY A 4 -40.47 32.04 17.10
N TYR A 5 -40.57 30.73 16.89
CA TYR A 5 -39.46 29.88 16.45
C TYR A 5 -39.04 30.26 15.02
N SER A 6 -38.09 31.20 14.89
CA SER A 6 -37.31 31.36 13.66
C SER A 6 -36.13 30.39 13.71
N ARG A 7 -36.21 29.34 12.90
CA ARG A 7 -35.11 28.39 12.63
C ARG A 7 -33.90 29.17 12.10
N VAL A 8 -32.84 29.23 12.90
CA VAL A 8 -31.51 29.58 12.42
C VAL A 8 -31.00 28.39 11.61
N PHE A 9 -31.05 28.50 10.28
CA PHE A 9 -30.26 27.64 9.41
C PHE A 9 -28.79 27.94 9.69
N SER A 10 -28.16 27.09 10.50
CA SER A 10 -26.72 27.07 10.63
C SER A 10 -26.18 26.52 9.32
N GLU A 11 -25.66 27.42 8.48
CA GLU A 11 -24.78 27.08 7.38
C GLU A 11 -23.59 26.32 7.97
N ARG A 12 -23.65 25.00 7.93
CA ARG A 12 -22.46 24.15 7.99
C ARG A 12 -21.67 24.49 6.74
N THR A 13 -20.76 25.45 6.87
CA THR A 13 -19.67 25.63 5.94
C THR A 13 -18.98 24.28 5.80
N HIS A 14 -19.17 23.64 4.65
CA HIS A 14 -18.27 22.61 4.18
C HIS A 14 -16.91 23.30 4.05
N HIS A 15 -16.10 23.26 5.11
CA HIS A 15 -14.67 23.47 4.98
C HIS A 15 -14.16 22.37 4.07
N SER A 16 -14.16 22.66 2.77
CA SER A 16 -13.29 22.03 1.80
C SER A 16 -11.88 22.23 2.35
N LEU A 17 -11.36 21.20 3.04
CA LEU A 17 -9.95 21.10 3.32
C LEU A 17 -9.28 21.05 1.95
N SER A 18 -8.82 22.21 1.47
CA SER A 18 -7.94 22.29 0.32
C SER A 18 -6.80 21.32 0.60
N THR A 19 -6.72 20.24 -0.17
CA THR A 19 -5.57 19.34 -0.14
C THR A 19 -4.36 20.22 -0.40
N PRO A 20 -3.43 20.37 0.55
CA PRO A 20 -2.24 21.18 0.32
C PRO A 20 -1.53 20.66 -0.93
N SER A 21 -1.09 21.59 -1.76
CA SER A 21 -0.39 21.24 -3.00
C SER A 21 0.90 20.50 -2.60
N LEU A 22 1.25 19.44 -3.33
CA LEU A 22 2.49 18.67 -3.15
C LEU A 22 3.76 19.50 -2.83
N PRO A 23 3.98 20.70 -3.41
CA PRO A 23 5.13 21.56 -3.08
C PRO A 23 5.10 22.18 -1.67
N ASP A 24 3.95 22.29 -1.02
CA ASP A 24 3.83 22.84 0.34
C ASP A 24 4.14 21.78 1.42
N LEU A 25 4.04 20.50 1.04
CA LEU A 25 4.54 19.33 1.79
C LEU A 25 6.02 19.04 1.50
N LEU A 26 6.65 19.96 0.74
CA LEU A 26 8.00 20.15 0.14
C LEU A 26 9.13 20.93 0.89
N GLY A 27 8.83 21.54 2.04
CA GLY A 27 9.73 22.42 2.80
C GLY A 27 10.56 21.78 3.94
N GLY A 28 11.83 21.45 3.66
CA GLY A 28 12.97 21.66 4.56
C GLY A 28 13.27 20.63 5.67
N SER A 29 12.29 19.86 6.14
CA SER A 29 12.45 18.76 7.13
C SER A 29 12.26 17.36 6.52
N GLU A 30 12.47 17.25 5.22
CA GLU A 30 11.73 16.30 4.36
C GLU A 30 12.47 15.07 3.85
N ASP A 31 13.78 15.03 4.02
CA ASP A 31 14.53 13.84 3.64
C ASP A 31 14.59 12.82 4.80
N ASP A 32 13.89 13.07 5.91
CA ASP A 32 13.69 12.05 6.96
C ASP A 32 12.71 10.97 6.48
N PRO A 33 13.15 9.70 6.32
CA PRO A 33 12.29 8.63 5.81
C PRO A 33 11.03 8.41 6.64
N HIS A 34 11.12 8.59 7.96
CA HIS A 34 10.01 8.41 8.88
C HIS A 34 8.92 9.47 8.70
N HIS A 35 9.32 10.74 8.55
CA HIS A 35 8.39 11.82 8.23
C HIS A 35 7.67 11.57 6.89
N LEU A 36 8.42 11.23 5.84
CA LEU A 36 7.86 10.89 4.53
C LEU A 36 6.86 9.72 4.60
N ALA A 37 7.20 8.67 5.34
CA ALA A 37 6.31 7.52 5.53
C ALA A 37 5.01 7.92 6.23
N THR A 38 5.10 8.76 7.26
CA THR A 38 3.94 9.25 8.01
C THR A 38 3.00 10.04 7.09
N THR A 39 3.55 10.95 6.30
CA THR A 39 2.79 11.72 5.31
C THR A 39 2.17 10.81 4.24
N ALA A 40 2.91 9.80 3.77
CA ALA A 40 2.40 8.81 2.82
C ALA A 40 1.21 8.03 3.39
N TYR A 41 1.25 7.63 4.67
CA TYR A 41 0.12 6.98 5.33
C TYR A 41 -1.09 7.91 5.45
N ASN A 42 -0.89 9.19 5.79
CA ASN A 42 -1.99 10.16 5.88
C ASN A 42 -2.73 10.32 4.55
N LEU A 43 -1.98 10.44 3.44
CA LEU A 43 -2.55 10.49 2.09
C LEU A 43 -3.32 9.21 1.74
N LEU A 44 -2.80 8.04 2.12
CA LEU A 44 -3.51 6.78 1.93
C LEU A 44 -4.83 6.74 2.71
N GLN A 45 -4.87 7.29 3.93
CA GLN A 45 -6.11 7.41 4.69
C GLN A 45 -7.08 8.38 4.02
N GLN A 46 -6.61 9.53 3.54
CA GLN A 46 -7.43 10.47 2.77
C GLN A 46 -8.02 9.80 1.51
N TYR A 47 -7.23 9.04 0.77
CA TYR A 47 -7.74 8.22 -0.33
C TYR A 47 -8.82 7.23 0.14
N ASN A 48 -8.62 6.57 1.29
CA ASN A 48 -9.61 5.60 1.78
C ASN A 48 -10.98 6.24 2.03
N TYR A 49 -11.03 7.51 2.48
CA TYR A 49 -12.27 8.26 2.70
C TYR A 49 -12.80 8.94 1.43
N GLY A 50 -11.96 9.71 0.74
CA GLY A 50 -12.36 10.56 -0.39
C GLY A 50 -12.31 9.89 -1.76
N LYS A 51 -11.65 8.73 -1.87
CA LYS A 51 -11.37 8.02 -3.13
C LYS A 51 -10.67 8.87 -4.20
N ASN A 52 -10.00 9.95 -3.79
CA ASN A 52 -9.20 10.78 -4.69
C ASN A 52 -7.93 10.05 -5.14
N ILE A 53 -7.83 9.77 -6.43
CA ILE A 53 -6.72 9.01 -7.01
C ILE A 53 -5.36 9.71 -6.84
N ASP A 54 -5.34 11.04 -6.73
CA ASP A 54 -4.10 11.79 -6.60
C ASP A 54 -3.50 11.61 -5.19
N ASP A 55 -4.32 11.49 -4.15
CA ASP A 55 -3.84 11.14 -2.80
C ASP A 55 -3.15 9.75 -2.82
N LEU A 56 -3.71 8.79 -3.57
CA LEU A 56 -3.12 7.47 -3.72
C LEU A 56 -1.79 7.51 -4.47
N ARG A 57 -1.69 8.29 -5.56
CA ARG A 57 -0.44 8.48 -6.31
C ARG A 57 0.64 9.15 -5.47
N ASN A 58 0.27 10.19 -4.73
CA ASN A 58 1.19 10.93 -3.87
C ASN A 58 1.69 10.04 -2.73
N SER A 59 0.81 9.21 -2.14
CA SER A 59 1.20 8.20 -1.16
C SER A 59 2.25 7.22 -1.71
N ILE A 60 2.03 6.67 -2.92
CA ILE A 60 2.99 5.76 -3.57
C ILE A 60 4.34 6.46 -3.79
N MET A 61 4.32 7.70 -4.28
CA MET A 61 5.53 8.48 -4.53
C MET A 61 6.34 8.70 -3.25
N LEU A 62 5.68 9.09 -2.15
CA LEU A 62 6.34 9.31 -0.88
C LEU A 62 6.91 8.02 -0.30
N PHE A 63 6.17 6.89 -0.33
CA PHE A 63 6.73 5.61 0.11
C PHE A 63 7.95 5.18 -0.73
N ARG A 64 7.94 5.40 -2.04
CA ARG A 64 9.11 5.13 -2.90
C ARG A 64 10.29 6.00 -2.50
N ARG A 65 10.06 7.28 -2.21
CA ARG A 65 11.10 8.20 -1.73
C ARG A 65 11.65 7.78 -0.38
N THR A 66 10.79 7.40 0.57
CA THR A 66 11.17 6.80 1.86
C THR A 66 12.10 5.60 1.66
N ILE A 67 11.73 4.65 0.78
CA ILE A 67 12.53 3.44 0.50
C ILE A 67 13.90 3.78 -0.12
N GLN A 68 13.99 4.87 -0.89
CA GLN A 68 15.24 5.31 -1.52
C GLN A 68 16.18 6.01 -0.53
N LEU A 69 15.65 6.82 0.38
CA LEU A 69 16.42 7.59 1.35
C LEU A 69 16.80 6.77 2.58
N SER A 70 15.99 5.77 2.92
CA SER A 70 16.19 4.95 4.09
C SER A 70 17.36 3.97 3.90
N SER A 71 18.34 4.06 4.79
CA SER A 71 19.32 3.00 5.07
C SER A 71 18.83 2.04 6.17
N GLU A 72 17.53 2.09 6.52
CA GLU A 72 17.02 1.46 7.73
C GLU A 72 16.87 -0.05 7.63
N SER A 73 16.58 -0.62 8.79
CA SER A 73 16.40 -2.04 9.05
C SER A 73 15.41 -2.67 8.05
N PRO A 74 15.67 -3.91 7.61
CA PRO A 74 14.79 -4.66 6.70
C PRO A 74 13.28 -4.63 7.06
N PRO A 75 12.85 -4.66 8.35
CA PRO A 75 11.42 -4.67 8.70
C PRO A 75 10.61 -3.45 8.22
N ASP A 76 11.14 -2.23 8.35
CA ASP A 76 10.41 -1.01 7.94
C ASP A 76 10.33 -0.90 6.42
N GLN A 77 11.43 -1.23 5.73
CA GLN A 77 11.47 -1.28 4.28
C GLN A 77 10.45 -2.27 3.70
N LEU A 78 10.31 -3.44 4.34
CA LEU A 78 9.31 -4.44 3.95
C LEU A 78 7.88 -3.91 4.09
N ARG A 79 7.57 -3.22 5.19
CA ARG A 79 6.24 -2.65 5.42
C ARG A 79 5.88 -1.58 4.37
N TRP A 80 6.83 -0.74 3.99
CA TRP A 80 6.61 0.26 2.94
C TRP A 80 6.43 -0.38 1.56
N LEU A 81 7.22 -1.41 1.23
CA LEU A 81 7.05 -2.17 -0.02
C LEU A 81 5.67 -2.85 -0.10
N ASP A 82 5.20 -3.45 0.99
CA ASP A 82 3.87 -4.06 1.05
C ASP A 82 2.76 -3.03 0.79
N THR A 83 2.92 -1.84 1.39
CA THR A 83 1.97 -0.74 1.23
C THR A 83 1.99 -0.20 -0.19
N VAL A 84 3.17 -0.03 -0.79
CA VAL A 84 3.33 0.35 -2.20
C VAL A 84 2.64 -0.65 -3.12
N GLY A 85 2.85 -1.95 -2.91
CA GLY A 85 2.19 -3.02 -3.68
C GLY A 85 0.67 -2.96 -3.62
N ASP A 86 0.09 -2.70 -2.43
CA ASP A 86 -1.36 -2.59 -2.24
C ASP A 86 -1.92 -1.32 -2.90
N CYS A 87 -1.24 -0.19 -2.70
CA CYS A 87 -1.62 1.07 -3.32
C CYS A 87 -1.62 0.98 -4.85
N LEU A 88 -0.60 0.34 -5.44
CA LEU A 88 -0.50 0.14 -6.88
C LEU A 88 -1.59 -0.78 -7.43
N LEU A 89 -1.92 -1.87 -6.72
CA LEU A 89 -3.03 -2.73 -7.11
C LEU A 89 -4.37 -2.00 -7.06
N ARG A 90 -4.58 -1.14 -6.05
CA ARG A 90 -5.76 -0.26 -5.95
C ARG A 90 -5.78 0.78 -7.07
N LEU A 91 -4.62 1.34 -7.42
CA LEU A 91 -4.48 2.31 -8.49
C LEU A 91 -4.83 1.67 -9.83
N PHE A 92 -4.28 0.50 -10.13
CA PHE A 92 -4.64 -0.32 -11.29
C PHE A 92 -6.15 -0.58 -11.37
N LYS A 93 -6.80 -0.97 -10.27
CA LYS A 93 -8.26 -1.21 -10.25
C LYS A 93 -9.08 0.04 -10.60
N ARG A 94 -8.51 1.24 -10.44
CA ARG A 94 -9.15 2.52 -10.77
C ARG A 94 -8.75 3.04 -12.15
N SER A 95 -7.48 2.93 -12.52
CA SER A 95 -6.89 3.49 -13.74
C SER A 95 -6.96 2.53 -14.93
N GLY A 96 -6.96 1.21 -14.68
CA GLY A 96 -6.81 0.17 -15.69
C GLY A 96 -5.39 0.07 -16.28
N SER A 97 -4.42 0.80 -15.73
CA SER A 97 -3.03 0.87 -16.24
C SER A 97 -2.25 -0.41 -15.92
N ALA A 98 -1.82 -1.13 -16.96
CA ALA A 98 -1.00 -2.34 -16.79
C ALA A 98 0.32 -2.06 -16.04
N LEU A 99 0.89 -0.86 -16.22
CA LEU A 99 2.11 -0.45 -15.52
C LEU A 99 1.93 -0.42 -14.00
N ASP A 100 0.78 0.03 -13.52
CA ASP A 100 0.49 0.04 -12.08
C ASP A 100 0.43 -1.40 -11.53
N LEU A 101 -0.08 -2.34 -12.32
CA LEU A 101 -0.15 -3.75 -11.95
C LEU A 101 1.23 -4.42 -11.96
N ASP A 102 2.04 -4.17 -12.98
CA ASP A 102 3.41 -4.68 -13.06
C ASP A 102 4.27 -4.13 -11.91
N ASP A 103 4.12 -2.84 -11.58
CA ASP A 103 4.78 -2.24 -10.42
C ASP A 103 4.32 -2.85 -9.10
N SER A 104 3.04 -3.24 -8.97
CA SER A 104 2.53 -3.96 -7.79
C SER A 104 3.20 -5.33 -7.63
N ILE A 105 3.30 -6.09 -8.73
CA ILE A 105 3.98 -7.39 -8.77
C ILE A 105 5.44 -7.24 -8.35
N ASN A 106 6.15 -6.27 -8.93
CA ASN A 106 7.55 -5.99 -8.60
C ASN A 106 7.74 -5.63 -7.12
N ALA A 107 6.85 -4.82 -6.54
CA ALA A 107 6.91 -4.45 -5.13
C ALA A 107 6.76 -5.68 -4.21
N TYR A 108 5.77 -6.56 -4.47
CA TYR A 108 5.58 -7.77 -3.68
C TYR A 108 6.67 -8.82 -3.89
N GLN A 109 7.21 -8.97 -5.11
CA GLN A 109 8.36 -9.84 -5.37
C GLN A 109 9.58 -9.38 -4.58
N ARG A 110 9.88 -8.08 -4.60
CA ARG A 110 10.98 -7.49 -3.81
C ARG A 110 10.77 -7.70 -2.32
N ALA A 111 9.57 -7.47 -1.81
CA ALA A 111 9.25 -7.69 -0.40
C ALA A 111 9.39 -9.17 0.00
N ALA A 112 8.89 -10.10 -0.82
CA ALA A 112 9.03 -11.54 -0.57
C ALA A 112 10.48 -12.02 -0.63
N HIS A 113 11.29 -11.47 -1.52
CA HIS A 113 12.73 -11.77 -1.62
C HIS A 113 13.50 -11.32 -0.37
N LEU A 114 13.18 -10.14 0.15
CA LEU A 114 13.84 -9.56 1.33
C LEU A 114 13.39 -10.18 2.66
N SER A 115 12.34 -11.01 2.69
CA SER A 115 11.70 -11.47 3.93
C SER A 115 11.50 -12.98 4.04
N GLN A 116 12.53 -13.77 3.71
CA GLN A 116 12.43 -15.24 3.65
C GLN A 116 12.05 -15.94 4.97
N GLN A 117 12.20 -15.26 6.12
CA GLN A 117 11.87 -15.79 7.46
C GLN A 117 10.84 -14.94 8.22
N ASP A 118 10.18 -13.99 7.54
CA ASP A 118 9.19 -13.13 8.19
C ASP A 118 7.83 -13.84 8.30
N SER A 119 7.21 -13.74 9.48
CA SER A 119 5.82 -14.13 9.73
C SER A 119 4.80 -13.53 8.75
N ALA A 120 5.10 -12.37 8.15
CA ALA A 120 4.25 -11.73 7.16
C ALA A 120 4.44 -12.27 5.72
N LEU A 121 5.45 -13.11 5.46
CA LEU A 121 5.74 -13.65 4.13
C LEU A 121 4.55 -14.37 3.47
N PRO A 122 3.76 -15.21 4.16
CA PRO A 122 2.57 -15.83 3.56
C PRO A 122 1.56 -14.82 3.03
N LYS A 123 1.35 -13.72 3.76
CA LYS A 123 0.47 -12.63 3.33
C LYS A 123 1.01 -11.93 2.08
N ARG A 124 2.32 -11.66 2.03
CA ARG A 124 2.98 -11.04 0.86
C ARG A 124 2.86 -11.91 -0.38
N LEU A 125 3.08 -13.21 -0.24
CA LEU A 125 2.94 -14.18 -1.32
C LEU A 125 1.49 -14.29 -1.80
N GLY A 126 0.51 -14.22 -0.89
CA GLY A 126 -0.91 -14.15 -1.25
C GLY A 126 -1.26 -12.91 -2.07
N ASN A 127 -0.70 -11.76 -1.71
CA ASN A 127 -0.90 -10.52 -2.47
C ASN A 127 -0.19 -10.55 -3.83
N LEU A 128 1.02 -11.09 -3.90
CA LEU A 128 1.73 -11.34 -5.16
C LEU A 128 0.89 -12.21 -6.10
N ALA A 129 0.37 -13.32 -5.59
CA ALA A 129 -0.48 -14.22 -6.36
C ALA A 129 -1.76 -13.54 -6.85
N LEU A 130 -2.36 -12.67 -6.03
CA LEU A 130 -3.52 -11.88 -6.43
C LEU A 130 -3.19 -10.92 -7.58
N SER A 131 -2.06 -10.21 -7.52
CA SER A 131 -1.63 -9.30 -8.59
C SER A 131 -1.32 -10.07 -9.88
N LEU A 132 -0.64 -11.21 -9.78
CA LEU A 132 -0.36 -12.09 -10.93
C LEU A 132 -1.63 -12.65 -11.56
N ARG A 133 -2.57 -13.14 -10.76
CA ARG A 133 -3.89 -13.59 -11.26
C ARG A 133 -4.64 -12.45 -11.96
N THR A 134 -4.58 -11.25 -11.38
CA THR A 134 -5.20 -10.07 -11.98
C THR A 134 -4.57 -9.71 -13.33
N ARG A 135 -3.26 -9.97 -13.50
CA ARG A 135 -2.57 -9.79 -14.78
C ARG A 135 -2.99 -10.87 -15.78
N PHE A 136 -3.07 -12.14 -15.36
CA PHE A 136 -3.61 -13.23 -16.15
C PHE A 136 -5.02 -12.96 -16.68
N ASP A 137 -5.92 -12.45 -15.83
CA ASP A 137 -7.30 -12.13 -16.23
C ASP A 137 -7.37 -11.10 -17.37
N ARG A 138 -6.30 -10.32 -17.59
CA ARG A 138 -6.18 -9.35 -18.67
C ARG A 138 -5.37 -9.83 -19.86
N SER A 139 -4.22 -10.45 -19.60
CA SER A 139 -3.24 -10.83 -20.61
C SER A 139 -3.55 -12.21 -21.21
N HIS A 140 -4.28 -13.05 -20.47
CA HIS A 140 -4.42 -14.48 -20.69
C HIS A 140 -3.08 -15.21 -20.85
N ASN A 141 -2.00 -14.66 -20.28
CA ASN A 141 -0.69 -15.28 -20.31
C ASN A 141 -0.59 -16.38 -19.24
N PRO A 142 -0.50 -17.67 -19.61
CA PRO A 142 -0.48 -18.76 -18.63
C PRO A 142 0.69 -18.69 -17.65
N ALA A 143 1.81 -18.06 -18.03
CA ALA A 143 2.96 -17.88 -17.14
C ALA A 143 2.58 -17.09 -15.87
N ASP A 144 1.68 -16.11 -15.98
CA ASP A 144 1.19 -15.34 -14.83
C ASP A 144 0.40 -16.22 -13.85
N LEU A 145 -0.38 -17.16 -14.38
CA LEU A 145 -1.16 -18.09 -13.56
C LEU A 145 -0.26 -19.11 -12.86
N ASP A 146 0.75 -19.63 -13.56
CA ASP A 146 1.74 -20.55 -13.00
C ASP A 146 2.52 -19.88 -11.86
N GLU A 147 2.96 -18.63 -12.04
CA GLU A 147 3.62 -17.86 -10.98
C GLU A 147 2.69 -17.61 -9.79
N ALA A 148 1.41 -17.29 -10.03
CA ALA A 148 0.43 -17.09 -8.96
C ALA A 148 0.22 -18.36 -8.13
N LEU A 149 0.09 -19.51 -8.79
CA LEU A 149 -0.03 -20.82 -8.13
C LEU A 149 1.23 -21.15 -7.32
N ASN A 150 2.42 -20.88 -7.85
CA ASN A 150 3.66 -21.08 -7.13
C ASN A 150 3.75 -20.18 -5.88
N ALA A 151 3.37 -18.91 -5.98
CA ALA A 151 3.32 -18.00 -4.84
C ALA A 151 2.33 -18.49 -3.77
N HIS A 152 1.14 -18.96 -4.15
CA HIS A 152 0.19 -19.55 -3.21
C HIS A 152 0.69 -20.83 -2.54
N ARG A 153 1.30 -21.75 -3.30
CA ARG A 153 1.91 -22.97 -2.73
C ARG A 153 2.95 -22.62 -1.68
N ARG A 154 3.88 -21.73 -2.03
CA ARG A 154 4.89 -21.22 -1.07
C ARG A 154 4.25 -20.60 0.17
N ALA A 155 3.14 -19.88 0.04
CA ALA A 155 2.45 -19.27 1.18
C ALA A 155 1.86 -20.32 2.14
N VAL A 156 1.41 -21.47 1.61
CA VAL A 156 0.83 -22.58 2.38
C VAL A 156 1.90 -23.51 2.94
N ASP A 157 2.97 -23.74 2.18
CA ASP A 157 4.07 -24.63 2.54
C ASP A 157 5.02 -24.01 3.57
N LEU A 158 4.95 -22.69 3.78
CA LEU A 158 5.67 -22.03 4.86
C LEU A 158 5.09 -22.52 6.20
N PRO A 159 5.91 -23.18 7.04
CA PRO A 159 5.44 -23.61 8.35
C PRO A 159 5.02 -22.38 9.15
N LEU A 160 3.81 -22.41 9.72
CA LEU A 160 3.45 -21.58 10.87
C LEU A 160 4.60 -21.72 11.86
N VAL A 161 5.34 -20.63 12.10
CA VAL A 161 6.62 -20.57 12.85
C VAL A 161 6.53 -21.12 14.29
N VAL A 162 5.38 -21.66 14.71
CA VAL A 162 5.13 -22.21 16.04
C VAL A 162 5.55 -23.68 16.18
N ALA A 163 5.77 -24.44 15.09
CA ALA A 163 6.08 -25.87 15.21
C ALA A 163 7.57 -26.21 15.44
N ALA A 164 8.49 -25.27 15.18
CA ALA A 164 9.93 -25.53 15.27
C ALA A 164 10.54 -25.26 16.67
N ALA A 165 9.76 -24.77 17.64
CA ALA A 165 10.22 -24.52 19.01
C ALA A 165 9.98 -25.71 19.97
N PHE A 166 9.49 -26.86 19.49
CA PHE A 166 9.19 -28.04 20.32
C PHE A 166 10.01 -29.30 19.99
N GLN A 167 11.17 -29.16 19.33
CA GLN A 167 12.12 -30.27 19.15
C GLN A 167 13.56 -29.85 19.51
N GLY A 168 14.02 -30.31 20.69
CA GLY A 168 15.39 -30.21 21.24
C GLY A 168 15.53 -29.07 22.26
N ASP A 169 15.88 -29.25 23.53
CA ASP A 169 16.49 -30.36 24.32
C ASP A 169 15.83 -30.47 25.70
#